data_AF-A0A0E1X4Q3-F1
#
_entry.id   AF-A0A0E1X4Q3-F1
#
_cell.length_a   1.000
_cell.length_b   1.000
_cell.length_c   1.000
_cell.angle_alpha   90.00
_cell.angle_beta   90.00
_cell.angle_gamma   90.00
#
_symmetry.space_group_name_H-M   'P 1'
#
loop_
_entity.id
_entity.type
_entity.pdbx_description
1 polymer ?
#
loop_
_entity_poly.entity_id
_entity_poly.type
_entity_poly.pdbx_seq_one_letter_code
_entity_poly.pdbx_strand_id
1 'polypeptide(L)' 'MAGLVLGFIAGTLSHLGGNTISVNGVAILGWFGVWTLTLALGLGGFAFGLIWALVFRALGLAARR' A
#
# COMPACT_ATOMS: atom_id res chain seq x y z
N MET A 1 -2.94 8.43 2.30
CA MET A 1 -4.10 7.72 2.91
C MET A 1 -4.69 6.61 2.04
N ALA A 2 -4.85 6.79 0.71
CA ALA A 2 -5.51 5.78 -0.14
C ALA A 2 -4.93 4.35 -0.01
N GLY A 3 -3.60 4.19 0.04
CA GLY A 3 -2.96 2.89 0.24
C GLY A 3 -3.31 2.20 1.57
N LEU A 4 -3.43 2.97 2.66
CA LEU A 4 -3.85 2.43 3.97
C LEU A 4 -5.29 1.93 3.91
N VAL A 5 -6.19 2.72 3.33
CA VAL A 5 -7.61 2.34 3.22
C VAL A 5 -7.77 1.09 2.36
N LEU A 6 -7.07 1.03 1.22
CA LEU A 6 -7.09 -0.14 0.34
C LEU A 6 -6.57 -1.40 1.04
N GLY A 7 -5.43 -1.32 1.73
CA GLY A 7 -4.88 -2.47 2.44
C GLY A 7 -5.76 -2.93 3.61
N PHE A 8 -6.40 -1.99 4.31
CA PHE A 8 -7.31 -2.32 5.41
C PHE A 8 -8.60 -3.00 4.91
N ILE A 9 -9.24 -2.44 3.87
CA ILE A 9 -10.46 -3.02 3.30
C ILE A 9 -10.17 -4.38 2.70
N ALA A 10 -9.15 -4.50 1.85
CA ALA A 10 -8.79 -5.77 1.21
C ALA A 10 -8.40 -6.83 2.24
N GLY A 11 -7.59 -6.45 3.24
CA GLY A 11 -7.21 -7.35 4.32
C GLY A 11 -8.41 -7.82 5.14
N THR A 12 -9.31 -6.91 5.51
CA THR A 12 -10.52 -7.23 6.28
C THR A 12 -11.44 -8.17 5.50
N LEU A 13 -11.69 -7.90 4.21
CA LEU A 13 -12.50 -8.79 3.37
C LEU A 13 -11.86 -10.17 3.20
N SER A 14 -10.53 -10.23 3.07
CA SER A 14 -9.78 -11.48 3.02
C SER A 14 -9.93 -12.28 4.32
N HIS A 15 -9.75 -11.62 5.47
CA HIS A 15 -9.87 -12.25 6.79
C HIS A 15 -11.29 -12.75 7.07
N LEU A 16 -12.31 -11.93 6.80
CA LEU A 16 -13.72 -12.29 6.99
C LEU A 16 -14.19 -13.36 6.00
N GLY A 17 -13.63 -13.36 4.78
CA GLY A 17 -13.89 -14.38 3.77
C GLY A 17 -13.22 -15.73 4.02
N GLY A 18 -12.43 -15.87 5.10
CA GLY A 18 -11.68 -17.08 5.41
C GLY A 18 -10.47 -17.32 4.50
N ASN A 19 -10.04 -16.32 3.73
CA ASN A 19 -8.88 -16.42 2.88
C ASN A 19 -7.58 -16.28 3.69
N THR A 20 -6.55 -17.01 3.28
CA THR A 20 -5.23 -16.90 3.91
C THR A 20 -4.45 -15.76 3.28
N ILE A 21 -4.11 -14.76 4.09
CA ILE A 21 -3.13 -13.74 3.69
C ILE A 21 -1.75 -14.40 3.76
N SER A 22 -1.02 -14.44 2.64
CA SER A 22 0.33 -15.00 2.60
C SER A 22 1.30 -14.10 1.86
N VAL A 23 2.57 -14.10 2.30
CA VAL A 23 3.66 -13.36 1.68
C VAL A 23 4.82 -14.33 1.48
N ASN A 24 5.28 -14.48 0.24
CA ASN A 24 6.36 -15.40 -0.14
C ASN A 24 6.13 -16.85 0.37
N GLY A 25 4.89 -17.33 0.32
CA GLY A 25 4.52 -18.67 0.79
C GLY A 25 4.36 -18.81 2.31
N VAL A 26 4.59 -17.74 3.09
CA VAL A 26 4.38 -17.72 4.54
C VAL A 26 3.00 -17.15 4.85
N ALA A 27 2.16 -17.92 5.54
CA ALA A 27 0.85 -17.47 5.99
C ALA A 27 0.98 -16.48 7.16
N ILE A 28 0.27 -15.36 7.06
CA ILE A 28 0.16 -14.35 8.12
C ILE A 28 -1.24 -14.44 8.70
N LEU A 29 -1.34 -14.93 9.93
CA LEU A 29 -2.61 -15.34 10.52
C LEU A 29 -3.38 -14.17 11.15
N GLY A 30 -4.70 -14.26 11.05
CA GLY A 30 -5.64 -13.40 11.75
C GLY A 30 -5.54 -11.92 11.37
N TRP A 31 -5.97 -11.07 12.30
CA TRP A 31 -5.93 -9.60 12.15
C TRP A 31 -4.52 -9.03 11.94
N PHE A 32 -3.48 -9.75 12.36
CA PHE A 32 -2.10 -9.33 12.12
C PHE A 32 -1.77 -9.27 10.62
N GLY A 33 -2.33 -10.18 9.82
CA GLY A 33 -2.22 -10.14 8.35
C GLY A 33 -2.88 -8.90 7.75
N VAL A 34 -4.04 -8.50 8.27
CA VAL A 34 -4.76 -7.29 7.83
C VAL A 34 -3.92 -6.04 8.06
N TRP A 35 -3.36 -5.89 9.26
CA TRP A 35 -2.52 -4.74 9.59
C TRP A 35 -1.21 -4.72 8.81
N THR A 36 -0.61 -5.89 8.57
CA THR A 36 0.58 -6.02 7.74
C THR A 36 0.30 -5.56 6.30
N LEU A 37 -0.82 -6.00 5.71
CA LEU A 37 -1.24 -5.59 4.38
C LEU A 37 -1.52 -4.08 4.32
N THR A 38 -2.22 -3.56 5.33
CA THR A 38 -2.54 -2.14 5.50
C THR A 38 -1.28 -1.27 5.47
N LEU A 39 -0.29 -1.61 6.29
CA LEU A 39 0.96 -0.86 6.38
C LEU A 39 1.79 -0.98 5.10
N ALA A 40 1.86 -2.18 4.51
CA ALA A 40 2.60 -2.40 3.26
C ALA A 40 2.05 -1.55 2.11
N LEU A 41 0.72 -1.58 1.88
CA LEU A 41 0.09 -0.73 0.86
C LEU A 41 0.14 0.76 1.23
N GLY A 42 0.05 1.10 2.52
CA GLY A 42 0.20 2.47 2.99
C GLY A 42 1.57 3.07 2.65
N LEU A 43 2.64 2.34 2.98
CA LEU A 43 4.02 2.74 2.68
C LEU A 43 4.31 2.73 1.18
N GLY A 44 3.85 1.70 0.45
CA GLY A 44 3.99 1.64 -1.01
C GLY A 44 3.30 2.81 -1.71
N GLY A 45 2.06 3.12 -1.30
CA GLY A 45 1.32 4.28 -1.81
C GLY A 45 1.96 5.61 -1.46
N PHE A 46 2.53 5.74 -0.25
CA PHE A 46 3.28 6.93 0.14
C PHE A 46 4.55 7.12 -0.70
N ALA A 47 5.36 6.07 -0.86
CA ALA A 47 6.58 6.10 -1.68
C ALA A 47 6.25 6.43 -3.14
N PHE A 48 5.21 5.81 -3.71
CA PHE A 48 4.73 6.10 -5.06
C PHE A 48 4.32 7.58 -5.21
N GLY A 49 3.53 8.11 -4.27
CA GLY A 49 3.15 9.52 -4.26
C GLY A 49 4.35 10.47 -4.16
N LEU A 50 5.35 10.10 -3.35
CA LEU A 50 6.58 10.89 -3.18
C LEU A 50 7.42 10.90 -4.45
N ILE A 51 7.58 9.75 -5.11
CA ILE A 51 8.27 9.66 -6.41
C ILE A 51 7.57 10.55 -7.43
N TRP A 52 6.25 10.45 -7.56
CA TRP A 52 5.50 11.28 -8.52
C TRP A 52 5.57 12.77 -8.20
N ALA A 53 5.50 13.15 -6.92
CA ALA A 53 5.69 14.54 -6.52
C ALA A 53 7.07 15.08 -6.95
N LEU A 54 8.13 14.27 -6.82
CA LEU A 54 9.47 14.62 -7.31
C LEU A 54 9.53 14.70 -8.83
N VAL A 55 8.89 13.78 -9.55
CA VAL A 55 8.80 13.80 -11.02
C VAL A 55 8.12 15.07 -11.50
N PHE A 56 6.95 15.43 -10.95
CA PHE A 56 6.27 16.66 -11.34
C PHE A 56 7.08 17.91 -10.99
N ARG A 57 7.77 17.90 -9.84
CA ARG A 57 8.69 18.98 -9.48
C ARG A 57 9.82 19.12 -10.50
N ALA A 58 10.43 18.01 -10.94
CA ALA A 58 11.49 18.01 -11.94
C ALA A 58 10.99 18.51 -13.31
N LEU A 59 9.81 18.04 -13.74
CA LEU A 59 9.17 18.51 -14.97
C LEU A 59 8.89 20.02 -14.92
N GLY A 60 8.39 20.54 -13.79
CA GLY A 60 8.14 21.97 -13.62
C GLY A 60 9.41 22.82 -13.61
N LEU A 61 10.55 22.28 -13.19
CA LEU A 61 11.85 22.95 -13.31
C LEU A 61 12.37 22.90 -14.76
N ALA A 62 12.19 21.79 -15.47
CA ALA A 62 12.60 21.64 -16.86
C ALA A 62 11.76 22.51 -17.82
N ALA A 63 10.45 22.63 -17.58
CA ALA A 63 9.53 23.41 -18.40
C ALA A 63 9.70 24.94 -18.27
N ARG A 64 10.44 25.40 -17.26
CA ARG A 64 10.79 26.83 -17.08
C ARG A 64 12.12 27.21 -17.74
N ARG A 65 12.70 26.30 -18.53
CA ARG A 65 13.90 26.50 -19.33
C ARG A 65 13.52 26.61 -20.81
#